data_AF-A0AAD5IE33-F1
#
_entry.id   AF-A0AAD5IE33-F1
#
_cell.length_a   1.000
_cell.length_b   1.000
_cell.length_c   1.000
_cell.angle_alpha   90.00
_cell.angle_beta   90.00
_cell.angle_gamma   90.00
#
_symmetry.space_group_name_H-M   'P 1'
#
loop_
_entity.id
_entity.type
_entity.pdbx_description
1 polymer ?
#
loop_
_entity_poly.entity_id
_entity_poly.type
_entity_poly.pdbx_seq_one_letter_code
_entity_poly.pdbx_strand_id
1 'polypeptide(L)'
;MQDYLEELSDSVDEVRRSIAEMGQIKSLNFQLTVSDIQTWVSAALTDETTCSDGFDGKTKNGKVVRERILNIAHLTSNALALINSYASLHA
;
A
#
# COMPACT_ATOMS: atom_id res chain seq x y z
N MET A 1 15.78 8.82 10.35
CA MET A 1 14.86 9.88 9.84
C MET A 1 14.76 9.78 8.33
N GLN A 2 15.86 9.42 7.64
CA GLN A 2 15.88 9.03 6.23
C GLN A 2 15.01 7.79 5.96
N ASP A 3 15.17 6.74 6.76
CA ASP A 3 14.56 5.43 6.51
C ASP A 3 13.02 5.49 6.40
N TYR A 4 12.32 6.20 7.30
CA TYR A 4 10.86 6.31 7.24
C TYR A 4 10.31 7.15 6.08
N LEU A 5 11.13 8.05 5.52
CA LEU A 5 10.74 8.80 4.31
C LEU A 5 10.92 7.96 3.05
N GLU A 6 11.89 7.04 3.06
CA GLU A 6 12.09 6.05 2.00
C GLU A 6 10.90 5.10 1.95
N GLU A 7 10.52 4.48 3.07
CA GLU A 7 9.35 3.59 3.18
C GLU A 7 8.05 4.26 2.70
N LEU A 8 7.82 5.53 3.08
CA LEU A 8 6.62 6.25 2.63
C LEU A 8 6.69 6.60 1.13
N SER A 9 7.89 6.83 0.59
CA SER A 9 8.08 7.08 -0.84
C SER A 9 7.83 5.81 -1.65
N ASP A 10 8.32 4.67 -1.16
CA ASP A 10 8.15 3.36 -1.80
C ASP A 10 6.67 2.97 -1.83
N SER A 11 5.94 3.14 -0.72
CA SER A 11 4.47 2.97 -0.69
C SER A 11 3.76 3.79 -1.77
N VAL A 12 4.13 5.07 -1.96
CA VAL A 12 3.52 5.92 -2.99
C VAL A 12 3.76 5.37 -4.40
N ASP A 13 4.97 4.88 -4.67
CA ASP A 13 5.32 4.35 -5.98
C ASP A 13 4.65 2.99 -6.23
N GLU A 14 4.50 2.15 -5.22
CA GLU A 14 3.77 0.89 -5.27
C GLU A 14 2.26 1.08 -5.51
N VAL A 15 1.64 2.06 -4.84
CA VAL A 15 0.24 2.44 -5.09
C VAL A 15 0.07 2.96 -6.51
N ARG A 16 1.01 3.77 -7.02
CA ARG A 16 0.96 4.27 -8.41
C ARG A 16 1.06 3.16 -9.43
N ARG A 17 1.97 2.20 -9.22
CA ARG A 17 2.11 1.01 -10.08
C ARG A 17 0.84 0.17 -10.08
N SER A 18 0.26 -0.03 -8.90
CA SER A 18 -1.02 -0.73 -8.74
C SER A 18 -2.14 -0.09 -9.57
N ILE A 19 -2.28 1.24 -9.51
CA ILE A 19 -3.29 1.97 -10.29
C ILE A 19 -3.05 1.84 -11.80
N ALA A 20 -1.79 1.94 -12.24
CA ALA A 20 -1.43 1.83 -13.65
C ALA A 20 -1.76 0.44 -14.21
N GLU A 21 -1.42 -0.62 -13.49
CA GLU A 21 -1.72 -2.00 -13.89
C GLU A 21 -3.23 -2.30 -13.86
N MET A 22 -3.98 -1.76 -12.89
CA MET A 22 -5.44 -1.89 -12.88
C MET A 22 -6.08 -1.36 -14.17
N GLY A 23 -5.52 -0.29 -14.75
CA GLY A 23 -5.96 0.27 -16.03
C GLY A 23 -5.58 -0.56 -17.27
N GLN A 24 -4.69 -1.54 -17.12
CA GLN A 24 -4.20 -2.40 -18.21
C GLN A 24 -4.71 -3.84 -18.12
N ILE A 25 -5.56 -4.15 -17.14
CA ILE A 25 -6.13 -5.50 -16.97
C ILE A 25 -6.86 -5.92 -18.26
N LYS A 26 -6.32 -6.93 -18.93
CA LYS A 26 -6.95 -7.63 -20.05
C LYS A 26 -7.28 -9.05 -19.63
N SER A 27 -8.32 -9.63 -20.25
CA SER A 27 -8.73 -11.02 -19.96
C SER A 27 -7.58 -12.03 -20.10
N LEU A 28 -6.64 -11.82 -21.03
CA LEU A 28 -5.55 -12.76 -21.31
C LEU A 28 -4.43 -12.78 -20.26
N ASN A 29 -4.20 -11.69 -19.53
CA ASN A 29 -3.14 -11.58 -18.51
C ASN A 29 -3.69 -11.30 -17.10
N PHE A 30 -5.00 -11.46 -16.92
CA PHE A 30 -5.73 -11.09 -15.71
C PHE A 30 -5.04 -11.57 -14.42
N GLN A 31 -4.75 -12.87 -14.31
CA GLN A 31 -4.15 -13.44 -13.10
C GLN A 31 -2.77 -12.86 -12.77
N LEU A 32 -1.91 -12.66 -13.79
CA LEU A 32 -0.57 -12.11 -13.58
C LEU A 32 -0.65 -10.65 -13.14
N THR A 33 -1.44 -9.83 -13.86
CA THR A 33 -1.61 -8.42 -13.53
C THR A 33 -2.20 -8.22 -12.14
N VAL A 34 -3.20 -9.01 -11.76
CA VAL A 34 -3.81 -8.93 -10.42
C VAL A 34 -2.83 -9.39 -9.33
N SER A 35 -2.01 -10.40 -9.60
CA SER A 35 -0.96 -10.85 -8.67
C SER A 35 0.11 -9.78 -8.44
N ASP A 36 0.52 -9.04 -9.48
CA ASP A 36 1.46 -7.94 -9.36
C ASP A 36 0.88 -6.80 -8.53
N ILE A 37 -0.38 -6.43 -8.78
CA ILE A 37 -1.12 -5.43 -7.99
C ILE A 37 -1.20 -5.87 -6.52
N GLN A 38 -1.57 -7.12 -6.23
CA GLN A 38 -1.64 -7.64 -4.87
C GLN A 38 -0.29 -7.57 -4.15
N THR A 39 0.80 -7.86 -4.88
CA THR A 39 2.17 -7.79 -4.35
C THR A 39 2.51 -6.37 -3.93
N TRP A 40 2.32 -5.38 -4.82
CA TRP A 40 2.67 -3.99 -4.53
C TRP A 40 1.79 -3.35 -3.46
N VAL A 41 0.48 -3.61 -3.46
CA VAL A 41 -0.39 -3.08 -2.38
C VAL A 41 -0.06 -3.70 -1.02
N SER A 42 0.37 -4.97 -0.98
CA SER A 42 0.79 -5.62 0.26
C SER A 42 2.12 -5.08 0.79
N ALA A 43 3.05 -4.76 -0.12
CA ALA A 43 4.31 -4.11 0.23
C ALA A 43 4.06 -2.71 0.79
N ALA A 44 3.22 -1.89 0.13
CA ALA A 44 2.91 -0.54 0.58
C ALA A 44 2.33 -0.51 1.99
N LEU A 45 1.47 -1.49 2.31
CA LEU A 45 0.91 -1.65 3.65
C LEU A 45 1.98 -2.01 4.70
N THR A 46 2.97 -2.81 4.31
CA THR A 46 4.10 -3.20 5.16
C THR A 46 4.99 -2.00 5.45
N ASP A 47 5.30 -1.21 4.42
CA ASP A 47 6.15 -0.02 4.51
C ASP A 47 5.48 1.07 5.37
N GLU A 48 4.18 1.29 5.19
CA GLU A 48 3.38 2.20 6.02
C GLU A 48 3.36 1.76 7.49
N THR A 49 3.22 0.46 7.74
CA THR A 49 3.23 -0.10 9.10
C THR A 49 4.59 0.12 9.76
N THR A 50 5.68 -0.23 9.06
CA THR A 50 7.07 -0.05 9.51
C THR A 50 7.39 1.43 9.74
N CYS A 51 6.95 2.30 8.84
CA CYS A 51 7.07 3.75 8.95
C CYS A 51 6.38 4.26 10.22
N SER A 52 5.17 3.78 10.51
CA SER A 52 4.40 4.19 11.69
C SER A 52 5.06 3.80 13.01
N ASP A 53 5.72 2.63 13.06
CA ASP A 53 6.47 2.14 14.23
C ASP A 53 7.70 3.01 14.50
N GLY A 54 8.26 3.61 13.45
CA GLY A 54 9.34 4.60 13.56
C GLY A 54 9.03 5.86 14.35
N PHE A 55 7.74 6.15 14.49
CA PHE A 55 7.23 7.29 15.25
C PHE A 55 6.69 6.90 16.62
N ASP A 56 6.82 5.64 17.05
CA ASP A 56 6.41 5.25 18.39
C ASP A 56 7.27 5.95 19.47
N GLY A 57 6.61 6.38 20.55
CA GLY A 57 7.25 7.13 21.64
C GLY A 57 7.78 8.54 21.30
N LYS A 58 7.49 9.10 20.12
CA LYS A 58 7.98 10.44 19.71
C LYS A 58 7.16 11.60 20.31
N THR A 59 7.70 12.82 20.15
CA THR A 59 7.09 14.10 20.58
C THR A 59 5.70 14.33 19.95
N LYS A 60 4.96 15.36 20.40
CA LYS A 60 3.61 15.69 19.87
C LYS A 60 3.53 15.72 18.34
N ASN A 61 4.55 16.26 17.66
CA ASN A 61 4.59 16.31 16.20
C ASN A 61 4.76 14.91 15.58
N GLY A 62 5.54 14.02 16.21
CA GLY A 62 5.69 12.64 15.76
C GLY A 62 4.41 11.83 15.87
N LYS A 63 3.59 12.08 16.90
CA LYS A 63 2.26 11.44 17.03
C LYS A 63 1.31 11.81 15.89
N VAL A 64 1.28 13.09 15.51
CA VAL A 64 0.44 13.55 14.38
C VAL A 64 0.87 12.90 13.06
N VAL A 65 2.18 12.76 12.84
CA VAL A 65 2.71 12.07 11.65
C VAL A 65 2.33 10.59 11.67
N ARG A 66 2.50 9.91 12.81
CA ARG A 66 2.10 8.51 13.01
C ARG A 66 0.61 8.27 12.73
N GLU A 67 -0.26 9.12 13.26
CA GLU A 67 -1.71 9.02 13.02
C GLU A 67 -2.06 9.15 11.53
N ARG A 68 -1.36 10.02 10.79
CA ARG A 68 -1.53 10.14 9.34
C ARG A 68 -1.08 8.89 8.60
N ILE A 69 0.08 8.33 8.95
CA ILE A 69 0.60 7.10 8.32
C ILE A 69 -0.35 5.93 8.59
N LEU A 70 -0.86 5.78 9.81
CA LEU A 70 -1.86 4.75 10.13
C LEU A 70 -3.15 4.91 9.33
N ASN A 71 -3.61 6.13 9.09
CA ASN A 71 -4.76 6.35 8.22
C ASN A 71 -4.48 5.92 6.77
N ILE A 72 -3.25 6.12 6.28
CA ILE A 72 -2.85 5.62 4.95
C ILE A 72 -2.85 4.09 4.96
N ALA A 73 -2.24 3.43 5.95
CA ALA A 73 -2.28 1.97 6.14
C ALA A 73 -3.70 1.41 6.13
N HIS A 74 -4.64 2.08 6.79
CA HIS A 74 -6.05 1.66 6.74
C HIS A 74 -6.65 1.76 5.34
N LEU A 75 -6.33 2.80 4.57
CA LEU A 75 -6.80 2.95 3.19
C LEU A 75 -6.16 1.91 2.26
N THR A 76 -4.86 1.65 2.41
CA THR A 76 -4.12 0.62 1.66
C THR A 76 -4.67 -0.77 1.96
N SER A 77 -5.00 -1.07 3.22
CA SER A 77 -5.67 -2.30 3.62
C SER A 77 -7.06 -2.45 2.98
N ASN A 78 -7.86 -1.39 2.94
CA ASN A 78 -9.16 -1.39 2.25
C ASN A 78 -8.99 -1.67 0.75
N ALA A 79 -7.99 -1.05 0.10
CA ALA A 79 -7.69 -1.29 -1.30
C ALA A 79 -7.30 -2.76 -1.55
N LEU A 80 -6.43 -3.34 -0.73
CA LEU A 80 -6.03 -4.74 -0.82
C LEU A 80 -7.23 -5.68 -0.69
N ALA A 81 -8.15 -5.40 0.25
CA ALA A 81 -9.37 -6.18 0.42
C ALA A 81 -10.26 -6.16 -0.83
N LEU A 82 -10.42 -4.97 -1.45
CA LEU A 82 -11.18 -4.81 -2.69
C LEU A 82 -10.52 -5.55 -3.87
N ILE A 83 -9.19 -5.45 -4.00
CA ILE A 83 -8.42 -6.14 -5.04
C ILE A 83 -8.55 -7.66 -4.88
N ASN A 84 -8.45 -8.18 -3.66
CA ASN A 84 -8.62 -9.60 -3.36
C ASN A 84 -10.03 -10.09 -3.71
N SER A 85 -11.06 -9.30 -3.38
CA SER A 85 -12.44 -9.60 -3.76
C SER A 85 -12.63 -9.60 -5.28
N TYR A 86 -12.07 -8.60 -5.98
CA TYR A 86 -12.12 -8.51 -7.43
C TYR A 86 -11.43 -9.70 -8.11
N ALA A 87 -10.25 -10.09 -7.61
CA ALA A 87 -9.52 -11.28 -8.05
C ALA A 87 -10.38 -12.54 -7.92
N SER A 88 -11.01 -12.74 -6.76
CA SER A 88 -11.86 -13.91 -6.50
C SER A 88 -13.11 -13.97 -7.37
N LEU A 89 -13.65 -12.83 -7.79
CA LEU A 89 -14.86 -12.78 -8.65
C LEU A 89 -14.56 -13.09 -10.13
N HIS A 90 -13.30 -12.92 -10.55
CA HIS A 90 -12.88 -13.04 -11.95
C HIS A 90 -11.81 -14.13 -12.17
N ALA A 91 -11.56 -14.94 -11.14
CA ALA A 91 -10.67 -16.11 -11.19
C ALA A 91 -11.29 -17.28 -11.95
#